data_AF-A0A067GQA5-F1
#
_entry.id   AF-A0A067GQA5-F1
#
_cell.length_a   1.000
_cell.length_b   1.000
_cell.length_c   1.000
_cell.angle_alpha   90.00
_cell.angle_beta   90.00
_cell.angle_gamma   90.00
#
_symmetry.space_group_name_H-M   'P 1'
#
loop_
_entity.id
_entity.type
_entity.pdbx_description
1 polymer ?
#
loop_
_entity_poly.entity_id
_entity_poly.type
_entity_poly.pdbx_seq_one_letter_code
_entity_poly.pdbx_strand_id
1 'polypeptide(L)'
;MIESGEKERLKELLRERLIECGWRDEMKSLCRAYTRKKGRNNVTVDDLVHVITPKGRASVPDPVKAELLQRIRSFLASTAT
;
A
#
# COMPACT_ATOMS: atom_id res chain seq x y z
N MET A 1 19.36 -1.42 -6.12
CA MET A 1 18.02 -1.40 -5.50
C MET A 1 17.86 -2.42 -4.38
N ILE A 2 18.11 -3.72 -4.62
CA ILE A 2 17.99 -4.74 -3.57
C ILE A 2 19.24 -4.75 -2.68
N GLU A 3 20.43 -4.94 -3.27
CA GLU A 3 21.70 -4.97 -2.52
C GLU A 3 22.01 -3.67 -1.79
N SER A 4 21.60 -2.53 -2.36
CA SER A 4 21.74 -1.21 -1.76
C SER A 4 20.74 -0.89 -0.63
N GLY A 5 19.80 -1.80 -0.35
CA GLY A 5 18.72 -1.59 0.64
C GLY A 5 17.63 -0.59 0.20
N GLU A 6 17.76 0.03 -0.98
CA GLU A 6 16.84 1.06 -1.46
C GLU A 6 15.40 0.57 -1.60
N LYS A 7 15.21 -0.70 -1.99
CA LYS A 7 13.87 -1.31 -2.06
C LYS A 7 13.16 -1.28 -0.71
N GLU A 8 13.87 -1.53 0.39
CA GLU A 8 13.27 -1.55 1.72
C GLU A 8 12.94 -0.13 2.18
N ARG A 9 13.84 0.84 1.93
CA ARG A 9 13.57 2.27 2.18
C ARG A 9 12.33 2.77 1.44
N LEU A 10 12.15 2.38 0.18
CA LEU A 10 10.95 2.74 -0.60
C LEU A 10 9.68 2.06 -0.10
N LYS A 11 9.78 0.81 0.40
CA LYS A 11 8.64 0.13 1.04
C LYS A 11 8.21 0.83 2.33
N GLU A 12 9.17 1.25 3.14
CA GLU A 12 8.90 2.00 4.37
C GLU A 12 8.26 3.35 4.08
N LEU A 13 8.81 4.13 3.14
CA LEU A 13 8.22 5.38 2.69
C LEU A 13 6.79 5.19 2.16
N LEU A 14 6.54 4.17 1.32
CA LEU A 14 5.19 3.88 0.83
C LEU A 14 4.25 3.61 2.00
N ARG A 15 4.69 2.82 3.00
CA ARG A 15 3.89 2.51 4.18
C ARG A 15 3.55 3.77 4.98
N GLU A 16 4.52 4.67 5.19
CA GLU A 16 4.31 5.95 5.86
C GLU A 16 3.27 6.80 5.12
N ARG A 17 3.44 7.00 3.81
CA ARG A 17 2.50 7.79 2.99
C ARG A 17 1.09 7.22 3.00
N LEU A 18 0.94 5.89 2.94
CA LEU A 18 -0.37 5.24 3.03
C LEU A 18 -1.01 5.34 4.43
N ILE A 19 -0.22 5.55 5.48
CA ILE A 19 -0.73 5.85 6.82
C ILE A 19 -1.16 7.31 6.89
N GLU A 20 -0.29 8.23 6.50
CA GLU A 20 -0.51 9.68 6.56
C GLU A 20 -1.72 10.13 5.73
N CYS A 21 -1.91 9.56 4.53
CA CYS A 21 -3.06 9.89 3.69
C CYS A 21 -4.37 9.18 4.10
N GLY A 22 -4.36 8.41 5.19
CA GLY A 22 -5.52 7.71 5.73
C GLY A 22 -5.92 6.41 5.01
N TRP A 23 -5.20 6.02 3.94
CA TRP A 23 -5.49 4.81 3.16
C TRP A 23 -5.56 3.56 4.04
N ARG A 24 -4.62 3.40 4.98
CA ARG A 24 -4.59 2.24 5.88
C ARG A 24 -5.87 2.13 6.72
N ASP A 25 -6.39 3.25 7.19
CA ASP A 25 -7.57 3.25 8.04
C ASP A 25 -8.86 3.08 7.23
N GLU A 26 -8.91 3.58 5.98
CA GLU A 26 -9.96 3.24 5.01
C GLU A 26 -10.01 1.72 4.80
N MET A 27 -8.88 1.07 4.52
CA MET A 27 -8.83 -0.38 4.28
C MET A 27 -9.30 -1.18 5.50
N LYS A 28 -8.84 -0.81 6.71
CA LYS A 28 -9.34 -1.43 7.94
C LYS A 28 -10.84 -1.24 8.13
N SER A 29 -11.38 -0.06 7.78
CA SER A 29 -12.82 0.22 7.87
C SER A 29 -13.62 -0.70 6.95
N LEU A 30 -13.14 -0.92 5.72
CA LEU A 30 -13.73 -1.84 4.76
C LEU A 30 -13.68 -3.29 5.25
N CYS A 31 -12.54 -3.75 5.81
CA CYS A 31 -12.47 -5.07 6.47
C CYS A 31 -13.59 -5.21 7.50
N ARG A 32 -13.67 -4.27 8.43
CA ARG A 32 -14.63 -4.31 9.54
C ARG A 32 -16.07 -4.30 9.03
N ALA A 33 -16.37 -3.50 8.00
CA ALA A 33 -17.69 -3.47 7.40
C ALA A 33 -18.07 -4.81 6.75
N TYR A 34 -17.14 -5.42 6.01
CA TYR A 34 -17.35 -6.72 5.40
C TYR A 34 -17.57 -7.82 6.45
N THR A 35 -16.70 -7.89 7.46
CA THR A 35 -16.82 -8.87 8.56
C THR A 35 -18.12 -8.71 9.34
N ARG A 36 -18.57 -7.48 9.62
CA ARG A 36 -19.87 -7.24 10.27
C ARG A 36 -21.04 -7.70 9.40
N LYS A 37 -20.99 -7.47 8.09
CA LYS A 37 -22.07 -7.85 7.16
C LYS A 37 -22.18 -9.37 6.99
N LYS A 38 -21.05 -10.09 6.93
CA LYS A 38 -21.02 -11.54 6.69
C LYS A 38 -21.10 -12.37 7.99
N GLY A 39 -20.74 -11.77 9.13
CA GLY A 39 -20.58 -12.46 10.40
C GLY A 39 -19.15 -12.98 10.57
N ARG A 40 -18.57 -12.79 11.77
CA ARG A 40 -17.14 -13.07 12.03
C ARG A 40 -16.74 -14.52 11.74
N ASN A 41 -17.62 -15.48 12.00
CA ASN A 41 -17.34 -16.90 11.79
C ASN A 41 -17.44 -17.34 10.32
N ASN A 42 -17.90 -16.45 9.43
CA ASN A 42 -18.13 -16.72 8.01
C ASN A 42 -17.15 -15.99 7.09
N VAL A 43 -16.04 -15.46 7.64
CA VAL A 43 -15.07 -14.66 6.87
C VAL A 43 -13.66 -15.21 7.11
N THR A 44 -13.00 -15.56 6.01
CA THR A 44 -11.58 -15.91 5.99
C THR A 44 -10.71 -14.70 5.65
N VAL A 45 -9.40 -14.83 5.85
CA VAL A 45 -8.44 -13.81 5.40
C VAL A 45 -8.47 -13.66 3.89
N ASP A 46 -8.57 -14.77 3.15
CA ASP A 46 -8.64 -14.76 1.69
C ASP A 46 -9.87 -14.01 1.17
N ASP A 47 -11.03 -14.16 1.82
CA ASP A 47 -12.23 -13.36 1.49
C ASP A 47 -11.96 -11.86 1.62
N LEU A 48 -11.28 -11.45 2.70
CA LEU A 48 -10.93 -10.05 2.94
C LEU A 48 -9.93 -9.55 1.89
N VAL A 49 -8.91 -10.35 1.57
CA VAL A 49 -7.92 -10.01 0.54
C VAL A 49 -8.62 -9.83 -0.82
N HIS A 50 -9.50 -10.75 -1.19
CA HIS A 50 -10.22 -10.70 -2.47
C HIS A 50 -11.06 -9.43 -2.59
N VAL A 51 -11.78 -9.07 -1.54
CA VAL A 51 -12.67 -7.89 -1.53
C VAL A 51 -11.89 -6.57 -1.48
N ILE A 52 -10.80 -6.52 -0.70
CA ILE A 52 -10.12 -5.26 -0.39
C ILE A 52 -9.05 -4.92 -1.41
N THR A 53 -8.37 -5.90 -1.99
CA THR A 53 -7.28 -5.68 -2.96
C THR A 53 -7.67 -4.74 -4.12
N PRO A 54 -8.81 -4.93 -4.83
CA PRO A 54 -9.15 -4.04 -5.95
C PRO A 54 -9.38 -2.60 -5.48
N LYS A 55 -10.11 -2.40 -4.37
CA LYS A 55 -10.35 -1.08 -3.80
C LYS A 55 -9.06 -0.44 -3.30
N GLY A 56 -8.22 -1.19 -2.60
CA GLY A 56 -6.95 -0.74 -2.07
C GLY A 56 -5.99 -0.29 -3.16
N ARG A 57 -5.89 -1.03 -4.28
CA ARG A 57 -5.06 -0.62 -5.43
C ARG A 57 -5.60 0.65 -6.10
N ALA A 58 -6.92 0.76 -6.26
CA ALA A 58 -7.56 1.90 -6.89
C ALA A 58 -7.49 3.18 -6.04
N SER A 59 -7.50 3.06 -4.70
CA SER A 59 -7.50 4.22 -3.80
C SER A 59 -6.13 4.77 -3.45
N VAL A 60 -5.03 4.19 -3.97
CA VAL A 60 -3.68 4.78 -3.78
C VAL A 60 -3.62 6.12 -4.51
N PRO A 61 -3.38 7.25 -3.80
CA PRO A 61 -3.32 8.57 -4.43
C PRO A 61 -2.16 8.69 -5.42
N ASP A 62 -2.38 9.39 -6.53
CA ASP A 62 -1.34 9.61 -7.54
C ASP A 62 -0.11 10.38 -7.02
N PRO A 63 -0.22 11.35 -6.09
CA PRO A 63 0.95 11.98 -5.48
C PRO A 63 1.89 10.98 -4.80
N VAL A 64 1.35 9.93 -4.15
CA VAL A 64 2.17 8.89 -3.50
C VAL A 64 2.93 8.06 -4.55
N LYS A 65 2.27 7.70 -5.66
CA LYS A 65 2.90 6.99 -6.77
C LYS A 65 3.98 7.85 -7.43
N ALA A 66 3.71 9.14 -7.61
CA ALA A 66 4.64 10.10 -8.20
C ALA A 66 5.90 10.27 -7.35
N GLU A 67 5.77 10.43 -6.02
CA GLU A 67 6.92 10.52 -5.10
C GLU A 67 7.80 9.27 -5.19
N LEU A 68 7.21 8.07 -5.16
CA LEU A 68 7.95 6.82 -5.27
C LEU A 68 8.68 6.71 -6.60
N LEU A 69 8.00 7.03 -7.70
CA LEU A 69 8.60 6.99 -9.04
C LEU A 69 9.77 7.98 -9.15
N GLN A 70 9.63 9.18 -8.59
CA GLN A 70 10.70 10.17 -8.56
C GLN A 70 11.91 9.64 -7.80
N ARG A 71 11.72 9.06 -6.60
CA ARG A 71 12.83 8.51 -5.82
C ARG A 71 13.53 7.35 -6.50
N ILE A 72 12.77 6.46 -7.15
CA ILE A 72 13.34 5.38 -7.97
C ILE A 72 14.21 5.96 -9.09
N ARG A 73 13.71 6.95 -9.83
CA ARG A 73 14.47 7.61 -10.92
C ARG A 73 15.75 8.28 -10.40
N SER A 74 15.65 9.03 -9.30
CA SER A 74 16.81 9.69 -8.68
C SER A 74 17.86 8.68 -8.23
N PHE A 75 17.44 7.58 -7.60
CA PHE A 75 18.36 6.52 -7.19
C PHE A 75 19.07 5.90 -8.39
N LEU A 76 18.31 5.50 -9.43
CA LEU A 76 18.89 4.89 -10.62
C LEU A 76 19.87 5.82 -11.35
N ALA A 77 19.55 7.11 -11.43
CA ALA A 77 20.45 8.12 -11.99
C ALA A 77 21.75 8.25 -11.18
N SER A 78 21.67 8.23 -9.85
CA SER A 78 22.85 8.32 -8.98
C SER A 78 23.77 7.09 -9.03
N THR A 79 23.24 5.92 -9.41
CA THR A 79 24.01 4.67 -9.50
C THR A 79 24.58 4.39 -10.89
N ALA A 80 24.20 5.18 -11.90
CA ALA A 80 24.68 5.03 -13.28
C ALA A 80 26.00 5.76 -13.56
N THR A 81 26.50 6.51 -12.57
CA THR A 81 27.84 7.13 -12.50
C THR A 81 28.75 6.29 -11.63
#